data_AF-A0A917WTN6-F1
#
_entry.id   AF-A0A917WTN6-F1
#
_cell.length_a   1.000
_cell.length_b   1.000
_cell.length_c   1.000
_cell.angle_alpha   90.00
_cell.angle_beta   90.00
_cell.angle_gamma   90.00
#
_symmetry.space_group_name_H-M   'P 1'
#
loop_
_entity.id
_entity.type
_entity.pdbx_description
1 polymer ?
#
loop_
_entity_poly.entity_id
_entity_poly.type
_entity_poly.pdbx_seq_one_letter_code
_entity_poly.pdbx_strand_id
1 'polypeptide(L)' 'MLTTKEQLAAKPKGMTAEKALTLIKRQMTLNGYRDRTLADYDRHFYHFIEVTGIKYLEQITVDTIYVWRQYESITFN' A
#
# COMPACT_ATOMS: atom_id res chain seq x y z
N MET A 1 -28.32 8.08 -23.91
CA MET A 1 -26.85 7.95 -23.98
C MET A 1 -26.25 8.66 -22.78
N LEU A 2 -25.87 7.90 -21.76
CA LEU A 2 -24.79 8.24 -20.84
C LEU A 2 -23.78 7.12 -21.02
N THR A 3 -22.55 7.49 -21.39
CA THR A 3 -21.48 6.58 -21.77
C THR A 3 -21.16 5.64 -20.61
N THR A 4 -21.13 4.34 -20.89
CA THR A 4 -20.83 3.20 -20.01
C THR A 4 -19.47 3.27 -19.28
N LYS A 5 -18.73 4.38 -19.40
CA LYS A 5 -17.41 4.60 -18.79
C LYS A 5 -17.48 4.93 -17.29
N GLU A 6 -18.62 5.37 -16.76
CA GLU A 6 -18.79 5.65 -15.32
C GLU A 6 -19.16 4.41 -14.49
N GLN A 7 -19.35 3.24 -15.12
CA GLN A 7 -19.70 1.97 -14.43
C GLN A 7 -18.57 0.92 -14.46
N LEU A 8 -17.37 1.27 -14.91
CA LEU A 8 -16.16 0.41 -14.84
C LEU A 8 -15.30 0.72 -13.61
N ALA A 9 -15.89 1.20 -12.52
CA ALA A 9 -15.27 1.10 -11.20
C ALA A 9 -15.28 -0.39 -10.82
N ALA A 10 -14.29 -1.13 -11.34
CA ALA A 10 -14.12 -2.56 -11.15
C ALA A 10 -14.26 -2.90 -9.67
N LYS A 11 -15.27 -3.71 -9.35
CA LYS A 11 -15.53 -4.21 -8.01
C LYS A 11 -14.21 -4.81 -7.47
N PRO A 12 -13.64 -4.30 -6.38
CA PRO A 12 -12.32 -4.75 -5.96
C PRO A 12 -12.43 -6.19 -5.48
N LYS A 13 -11.89 -7.12 -6.28
CA LYS A 13 -11.85 -8.56 -5.97
C LYS A 13 -10.74 -8.91 -4.97
N GLY A 14 -9.98 -7.92 -4.51
CA GLY A 14 -8.70 -8.12 -3.82
C GLY A 14 -8.67 -7.96 -2.32
N MET A 15 -7.55 -8.37 -1.75
CA MET A 15 -7.17 -8.09 -0.35
C MET A 15 -6.77 -6.61 -0.21
N THR A 16 -7.14 -5.98 0.90
CA THR A 16 -6.66 -4.62 1.19
C THR A 16 -5.17 -4.63 1.50
N ALA A 17 -4.47 -3.55 1.14
CA ALA A 17 -3.05 -3.41 1.42
C ALA A 17 -2.76 -3.56 2.93
N GLU A 18 -3.58 -2.94 3.79
CA GLU A 18 -3.46 -3.04 5.25
C GLU A 18 -3.64 -4.47 5.79
N LYS A 19 -4.59 -5.22 5.24
CA LYS A 19 -4.83 -6.62 5.63
C LYS A 19 -3.64 -7.49 5.22
N ALA A 20 -3.04 -7.22 4.06
CA ALA A 20 -1.84 -7.89 3.61
C ALA A 20 -0.65 -7.62 4.53
N LEU A 21 -0.41 -6.35 4.89
CA LEU A 21 0.63 -5.98 5.86
C LEU A 21 0.41 -6.68 7.21
N THR A 22 -0.83 -6.73 7.69
CA THR A 22 -1.18 -7.40 8.95
C THR A 22 -0.81 -8.89 8.92
N LEU A 23 -1.09 -9.58 7.80
CA LEU A 23 -0.75 -10.99 7.64
C LEU A 23 0.77 -11.21 7.61
N ILE A 24 1.50 -10.38 6.86
CA ILE A 24 2.97 -10.44 6.78
C ILE A 24 3.57 -10.19 8.17
N LYS A 25 3.12 -9.16 8.88
CA LYS A 25 3.58 -8.86 10.24
C LYS A 25 3.32 -10.00 11.20
N ARG A 26 2.14 -10.63 11.14
CA ARG A 26 1.86 -11.82 11.96
C ARG A 26 2.87 -12.93 11.71
N GLN A 27 3.20 -13.21 10.45
CA GLN A 27 4.21 -14.20 10.09
C GLN A 27 5.61 -13.79 10.60
N MET A 28 5.98 -12.52 10.46
CA MET A 28 7.26 -11.99 10.97
C MET A 28 7.36 -12.10 12.50
N THR A 29 6.29 -11.80 13.23
CA THR A 29 6.25 -11.97 14.69
C THR A 29 6.46 -13.43 15.08
N LEU A 30 5.79 -14.37 14.39
CA LEU A 30 5.97 -15.81 14.63
C LEU A 30 7.39 -16.29 14.33
N ASN A 31 8.10 -15.62 13.42
CA ASN A 31 9.49 -15.90 13.08
C ASN A 31 10.50 -15.16 13.97
N GLY A 32 10.07 -14.46 15.02
CA GLY A 32 10.96 -13.80 15.98
C GLY A 32 11.59 -12.50 15.50
N TYR A 33 10.95 -11.79 14.56
CA TYR A 33 11.41 -10.47 14.12
C TYR A 33 11.26 -9.44 15.26
N ARG A 34 12.18 -8.47 15.33
CA ARG A 34 12.19 -7.43 16.37
C ARG A 34 11.02 -6.46 16.19
N ASP A 35 10.49 -5.94 17.30
CA ASP A 35 9.41 -4.94 17.28
C ASP A 35 9.77 -3.69 16.48
N ARG A 36 11.03 -3.22 16.56
CA ARG A 36 11.50 -2.10 15.73
C ARG A 36 11.38 -2.39 14.24
N THR A 37 11.69 -3.61 13.82
CA THR A 37 11.51 -4.00 12.41
C THR A 37 10.03 -3.95 12.05
N LEU A 38 9.14 -4.52 12.87
CA LEU A 38 7.69 -4.46 12.62
C LEU A 38 7.16 -3.01 12.54
N ALA A 39 7.68 -2.12 13.38
CA ALA A 39 7.35 -0.70 13.38
C ALA A 39 7.88 0.05 12.14
N ASP A 40 9.07 -0.30 11.64
CA ASP A 40 9.59 0.25 10.39
C ASP A 40 8.71 -0.17 9.20
N TYR A 41 8.24 -1.42 9.17
CA TYR A 41 7.28 -1.89 8.16
C TYR A 41 5.96 -1.12 8.22
N ASP A 42 5.41 -0.87 9.41
CA ASP A 42 4.24 -0.01 9.55
C ASP A 42 4.50 1.38 8.97
N ARG A 43 5.58 2.03 9.41
CA ARG A 43 5.92 3.39 9.00
C ARG A 43 6.01 3.54 7.49
N HIS A 44 6.80 2.69 6.83
CA HIS A 44 7.01 2.79 5.39
C HIS A 44 5.76 2.43 4.59
N PHE A 45 5.04 1.37 5.00
CA PHE A 45 3.88 0.91 4.24
C PHE A 45 2.66 1.81 4.42
N TYR A 46 2.43 2.36 5.63
CA TYR A 46 1.37 3.36 5.83
C TYR A 46 1.69 4.67 5.12
N HIS A 47 2.95 5.12 5.12
CA HIS A 47 3.35 6.29 4.33
C HIS A 47 3.13 6.04 2.82
N PHE A 48 3.43 4.84 2.32
CA PHE A 48 3.14 4.45 0.94
C PHE A 48 1.63 4.52 0.63
N ILE A 49 0.78 3.96 1.51
CA ILE A 49 -0.68 4.03 1.35
C ILE A 49 -1.17 5.47 1.37
N GLU A 50 -0.67 6.29 2.29
CA GLU A 50 -1.04 7.70 2.44
C GLU A 50 -0.71 8.51 1.18
N VAL A 51 0.52 8.37 0.67
CA VAL A 51 0.99 9.11 -0.52
C VAL A 51 0.28 8.66 -1.79
N THR A 52 -0.01 7.37 -1.94
CA THR A 52 -0.57 6.81 -3.19
C THR A 52 -2.09 6.70 -3.20
N GLY A 53 -2.74 6.76 -2.04
CA GLY A 53 -4.19 6.63 -1.88
C GLY A 53 -4.75 5.26 -2.25
N ILE A 54 -3.90 4.22 -2.34
CA ILE A 54 -4.35 2.88 -2.69
C ILE A 54 -5.11 2.21 -1.53
N LYS A 55 -6.02 1.31 -1.86
CA LYS A 55 -6.79 0.53 -0.88
C LYS A 55 -6.56 -0.98 -1.05
N TYR A 56 -6.41 -1.45 -2.28
CA TYR A 56 -6.31 -2.85 -2.65
C TYR A 56 -4.94 -3.17 -3.25
N LEU A 57 -4.46 -4.39 -3.06
CA LEU A 57 -3.15 -4.83 -3.55
C LEU A 57 -3.01 -4.70 -5.08
N GLU A 58 -4.08 -4.90 -5.83
CA GLU A 58 -4.09 -4.80 -7.29
C GLU A 58 -3.85 -3.38 -7.79
N GLN A 59 -3.97 -2.38 -6.91
CA GLN A 59 -3.65 -1.00 -7.21
C GLN A 59 -2.15 -0.71 -7.04
N ILE A 60 -1.37 -1.64 -6.48
CA ILE A 60 0.09 -1.53 -6.42
C ILE A 60 0.63 -1.78 -7.83
N THR A 61 0.93 -0.69 -8.53
CA THR A 61 1.58 -0.70 -9.84
C THR A 61 2.96 -0.06 -9.76
N VAL A 62 3.75 -0.24 -10.81
CA VAL A 62 5.04 0.44 -10.98
C VAL A 62 4.88 1.97 -10.83
N ASP A 63 3.79 2.54 -11.34
CA ASP A 63 3.51 3.97 -11.24
C ASP A 63 3.29 4.40 -9.79
N THR A 64 2.51 3.64 -9.01
CA THR A 64 2.30 3.95 -7.58
C THR A 64 3.60 3.91 -6.77
N ILE A 65 4.52 3.01 -7.13
CA ILE A 65 5.85 2.94 -6.51
C ILE A 65 6.68 4.19 -6.85
N TYR A 66 6.67 4.64 -8.11
CA TYR A 66 7.39 5.85 -8.51
C TYR A 66 6.81 7.13 -7.88
N VAL A 67 5.48 7.23 -7.76
CA VAL A 67 4.82 8.34 -7.06
C VAL A 67 5.34 8.44 -5.62
N TRP A 68 5.38 7.32 -4.91
CA TRP A 68 5.90 7.28 -3.55
C TRP A 68 7.37 7.68 -3.46
N ARG A 69 8.22 7.17 -4.36
CA ARG A 69 9.64 7.50 -4.42
C ARG A 69 9.90 8.97 -4.71
N GLN A 70 9.10 9.60 -5.57
CA GLN A 70 9.21 11.03 -5.85
C GLN A 70 8.86 11.87 -4.61
N TYR A 71 7.82 11.49 -3.87
CA TYR A 71 7.44 12.20 -2.65
C TYR A 71 8.52 12.11 -1.57
N GLU A 72 9.14 10.94 -1.40
CA GLU A 72 10.29 10.78 -0.51
C GLU A 72 11.45 11.69 -0.93
N SER A 73 11.74 11.84 -2.23
CA SER A 73 12.82 12.72 -2.69
C SER A 73 12.57 14.22 -2.46
N ILE A 74 11.31 14.65 -2.38
CA ILE A 74 10.94 16.07 -2.21
C ILE A 74 10.91 16.47 -0.73
N THR A 75 10.57 15.55 0.17
CA THR A 75 10.40 15.83 1.62
C THR A 75 11.74 15.97 2.38
N PHE A 76 12.88 15.63 1.76
CA PHE A 76 14.23 15.75 2.35
C PHE A 76 15.05 16.95 1.84
N ASN A 77 14.41 17.97 1.25
CA ASN A 77 15.06 19.23 0.85
C ASN A 77 14.63 20.41 1.72
#